data_AF-A0A7V8WQL4-F1
#
_entry.id   AF-A0A7V8WQL4-F1
#
_cell.length_a   1.000
_cell.length_b   1.000
_cell.length_c   1.000
_cell.angle_alpha   90.00
_cell.angle_beta   90.00
_cell.angle_gamma   90.00
#
_symmetry.space_group_name_H-M   'P 1'
#
loop_
_entity.id
_entity.type
_entity.pdbx_description
1 polymer ?
#
loop_
_entity_poly.entity_id
_entity_poly.type
_entity_poly.pdbx_seq_one_letter_code
_entity_poly.pdbx_strand_id
1 'polypeptide(L)'
;MRTLNSISSLLSAVGLPARYAGKGVLLVAVLTAGVAAGAVAPAVMGQDDATPVASDVLVPDCGAIAPGVGAEPFTRTELFFGTTRPDDSTVTDEEWNAFLDEEITPRFPAGLTVLMGDGQFENASGEIIEEESIVLILLYPVDDTGKSSDLIEEIRDAYETAFEQESVLRADDGVPVCASF
;
A
#
# COMPACT_ATOMS: atom_id res chain seq x y z
N MET A 1 11.89 62.66 -2.62
CA MET A 1 11.21 63.25 -1.44
C MET A 1 10.84 62.09 -0.52
N ARG A 2 11.52 61.98 0.66
CA ARG A 2 11.19 61.20 1.89
C ARG A 2 10.87 59.69 1.76
N THR A 3 11.34 58.74 2.58
CA THR A 3 12.30 58.63 3.70
C THR A 3 12.53 57.13 3.96
N LEU A 4 13.67 56.81 4.56
CA LEU A 4 14.19 55.49 4.94
C LEU A 4 13.32 54.75 5.99
N ASN A 5 13.39 53.41 6.01
CA ASN A 5 13.50 52.68 7.27
C ASN A 5 14.40 51.44 7.12
N SER A 6 15.30 51.28 8.08
CA SER A 6 16.37 50.29 8.21
C SER A 6 16.10 49.42 9.45
N ILE A 7 16.94 48.39 9.62
CA ILE A 7 17.28 47.57 10.81
C ILE A 7 17.00 46.09 10.53
N SER A 8 17.97 45.32 10.02
CA SER A 8 19.16 44.73 10.69
C SER A 8 18.83 43.48 11.50
N SER A 9 19.34 42.32 11.07
CA SER A 9 19.70 41.23 11.96
C SER A 9 20.93 40.48 11.42
N LEU A 10 21.78 40.08 12.36
CA LEU A 10 23.19 39.77 12.23
C LEU A 10 23.48 38.27 12.05
N LEU A 11 24.62 38.03 11.42
CA LEU A 11 25.51 36.86 11.44
C LEU A 11 25.29 35.81 12.54
N SER A 12 25.43 34.53 12.18
CA SER A 12 26.48 33.66 12.73
C SER A 12 26.73 32.43 11.86
N ALA A 13 28.00 32.24 11.48
CA ALA A 13 28.56 31.02 10.92
C ALA A 13 29.33 30.30 12.02
N VAL A 14 29.16 28.98 12.17
CA VAL A 14 30.09 28.09 12.89
C VAL A 14 30.06 26.73 12.21
N GLY A 15 31.25 26.16 12.02
CA GLY A 15 31.51 24.92 11.29
C GLY A 15 31.44 23.63 12.11
N LEU A 16 31.48 22.54 11.35
CA LEU A 16 31.73 21.09 11.58
C LEU A 16 32.31 20.64 12.95
N PRO A 17 32.11 19.37 13.39
CA PRO A 17 32.71 18.22 12.68
C PRO A 17 32.00 16.86 12.73
N ALA A 18 32.57 15.97 11.92
CA ALA A 18 32.26 14.57 11.72
C ALA A 18 32.80 13.61 12.81
N ARG A 19 32.30 12.37 12.74
CA ARG A 19 32.83 11.09 13.26
C ARG A 19 32.58 10.76 14.74
N TYR A 20 31.94 9.62 14.96
CA TYR A 20 32.17 8.81 16.16
C TYR A 20 32.27 7.33 15.78
N ALA A 21 33.50 6.81 15.86
CA ALA A 21 33.83 5.39 15.92
C ALA A 21 34.59 5.19 17.22
N GLY A 22 34.21 4.20 18.04
CA GLY A 22 34.91 3.94 19.30
C GLY A 22 34.34 2.78 20.09
N LYS A 23 34.88 1.58 19.85
CA LYS A 23 34.76 0.41 20.73
C LYS A 23 35.36 0.73 22.10
N GLY A 24 34.60 0.55 23.18
CA GLY A 24 35.07 0.69 24.56
C GLY A 24 34.64 -0.52 25.38
N VAL A 25 35.55 -1.49 25.51
CA VAL A 25 35.47 -2.59 26.48
C VAL A 25 35.70 -2.02 27.87
N LEU A 26 34.81 -2.30 28.82
CA LEU A 26 35.09 -2.11 30.25
C LEU A 26 34.76 -3.41 31.00
N LEU A 27 35.84 -4.11 31.36
CA LEU A 27 35.88 -5.22 32.31
C LEU A 27 35.82 -4.65 33.73
N VAL A 28 34.85 -5.09 34.53
CA VAL A 28 34.93 -5.06 36.00
C VAL A 28 34.55 -6.43 36.53
N ALA A 29 35.53 -7.15 37.02
CA ALA A 29 35.35 -8.29 37.92
C ALA A 29 35.58 -7.78 39.35
N VAL A 30 34.81 -8.28 40.33
CA VAL A 30 35.29 -8.79 41.63
C VAL A 30 34.11 -9.38 42.43
N LEU A 31 34.40 -10.53 43.01
CA LEU A 31 33.58 -11.47 43.77
C LEU A 31 33.15 -10.96 45.15
N THR A 32 32.07 -11.50 45.74
CA THR A 32 32.12 -12.17 47.06
C THR A 32 30.82 -12.91 47.44
N ALA A 33 31.04 -14.14 47.93
CA ALA A 33 30.33 -14.91 48.97
C ALA A 33 28.79 -15.00 48.98
N GLY A 34 28.29 -16.24 48.84
CA GLY A 34 26.87 -16.59 48.93
C GLY A 34 26.34 -16.85 50.33
N VAL A 35 25.00 -16.92 50.43
CA VAL A 35 24.25 -17.57 51.52
C VAL A 35 22.94 -18.15 50.96
N ALA A 36 22.73 -19.42 51.30
CA ALA A 36 21.51 -20.21 51.52
C ALA A 36 20.36 -20.24 50.48
N ALA A 37 20.03 -21.49 50.16
CA ALA A 37 18.84 -21.96 49.47
C ALA A 37 17.52 -21.44 50.08
N GLY A 38 16.67 -20.95 49.19
CA GLY A 38 15.24 -20.80 49.37
C GLY A 38 14.61 -20.77 47.99
N ALA A 39 14.28 -21.94 47.44
CA ALA A 39 13.59 -22.06 46.17
C ALA A 39 12.15 -21.55 46.34
N VAL A 40 11.92 -20.27 46.07
CA VAL A 40 10.58 -19.77 45.75
C VAL A 40 10.39 -19.97 44.25
N ALA A 41 9.66 -21.03 43.89
CA ALA A 41 9.16 -21.16 42.54
C ALA A 41 8.33 -19.91 42.21
N PRO A 42 8.61 -19.18 41.12
CA PRO A 42 7.61 -18.26 40.61
C PRO A 42 6.41 -19.12 40.21
N ALA A 43 5.25 -18.84 40.78
CA ALA A 43 4.00 -19.28 40.20
C ALA A 43 3.97 -18.66 38.79
N VAL A 44 4.33 -19.46 37.78
CA VAL A 44 3.94 -19.18 36.41
C VAL A 44 2.43 -19.20 36.44
N MET A 45 1.82 -18.01 36.47
CA MET A 45 0.44 -17.88 36.06
C MET A 45 0.39 -18.42 34.64
N GLY A 46 -0.28 -19.57 34.48
CA GLY A 46 -0.65 -20.07 33.18
C GLY A 46 -1.35 -18.94 32.45
N GLN A 47 -0.75 -18.51 31.34
CA GLN A 47 -1.43 -17.72 30.34
C GLN A 47 -2.37 -18.72 29.65
N ASP A 48 -3.48 -19.04 30.32
CA ASP A 48 -4.55 -19.84 29.74
C ASP A 48 -5.06 -19.07 28.52
N ASP A 49 -4.83 -19.70 27.37
CA ASP A 49 -5.58 -19.60 26.13
C ASP A 49 -6.11 -18.20 25.80
N ALA A 50 -5.32 -17.44 25.05
CA ALA A 50 -5.88 -16.40 24.21
C ALA A 50 -6.95 -17.04 23.33
N THR A 51 -8.23 -16.82 23.66
CA THR A 51 -9.35 -17.17 22.79
C THR A 51 -9.02 -16.67 21.40
N PRO A 52 -8.93 -17.54 20.37
CA PRO A 52 -8.80 -17.05 19.02
C PRO A 52 -10.07 -16.25 18.74
N VAL A 53 -9.94 -14.92 18.67
CA VAL A 53 -10.91 -14.10 17.95
C VAL A 53 -10.78 -14.55 16.51
N ALA A 54 -11.64 -15.48 16.10
CA ALA A 54 -11.84 -15.77 14.71
C ALA A 54 -12.16 -14.43 14.03
N SER A 55 -11.25 -13.95 13.20
CA SER A 55 -11.56 -12.90 12.23
C SER A 55 -12.49 -13.55 11.22
N ASP A 56 -13.77 -13.61 11.56
CA ASP A 56 -14.80 -13.94 10.58
C ASP A 56 -14.74 -12.81 9.54
N VAL A 57 -14.26 -13.16 8.34
CA VAL A 57 -14.41 -12.30 7.17
C VAL A 57 -15.90 -12.02 7.05
N LEU A 58 -16.28 -10.75 7.20
CA LEU A 58 -17.68 -10.34 7.11
C LEU A 58 -18.13 -10.48 5.66
N VAL A 59 -18.65 -11.65 5.29
CA VAL A 59 -19.31 -11.84 4.00
C VAL A 59 -20.73 -11.26 4.13
N PRO A 60 -21.14 -10.33 3.24
CA PRO A 60 -22.48 -9.76 3.31
C PRO A 60 -23.57 -10.81 3.05
N ASP A 61 -24.72 -10.65 3.70
CA ASP A 61 -25.94 -11.37 3.31
C ASP A 61 -26.52 -10.73 2.04
N CYS A 62 -26.11 -11.25 0.88
CA CYS A 62 -26.57 -10.74 -0.40
C CYS A 62 -28.06 -10.95 -0.66
N GLY A 63 -28.69 -11.94 -0.01
CA GLY A 63 -30.14 -12.12 -0.05
C GLY A 63 -30.89 -10.99 0.66
N ALA A 64 -30.30 -10.43 1.72
CA ALA A 64 -30.84 -9.27 2.41
C ALA A 64 -30.53 -7.94 1.69
N ILE A 65 -29.32 -7.78 1.15
CA ILE A 65 -28.90 -6.55 0.45
C ILE A 65 -29.62 -6.39 -0.90
N ALA A 66 -29.72 -7.46 -1.68
CA ALA A 66 -30.27 -7.46 -3.02
C ALA A 66 -31.31 -8.60 -3.18
N PRO A 67 -32.50 -8.46 -2.57
CA PRO A 67 -33.49 -9.52 -2.54
C PRO A 67 -34.04 -9.83 -3.93
N GLY A 68 -34.09 -11.12 -4.27
CA GLY A 68 -34.75 -11.63 -5.48
C GLY A 68 -33.97 -11.48 -6.79
N VAL A 69 -32.73 -10.96 -6.75
CA VAL A 69 -31.87 -10.83 -7.95
C VAL A 69 -30.79 -11.90 -8.05
N GLY A 70 -30.70 -12.83 -7.09
CA GLY A 70 -29.67 -13.89 -7.09
C GLY A 70 -28.25 -13.32 -6.99
N ALA A 71 -28.06 -12.27 -6.19
CA ALA A 71 -26.75 -11.67 -6.00
C ALA A 71 -25.87 -12.57 -5.13
N GLU A 72 -24.61 -12.68 -5.51
CA GLU A 72 -23.57 -13.44 -4.83
C GLU A 72 -22.45 -12.49 -4.37
N PRO A 73 -21.68 -12.86 -3.32
CA PRO A 73 -20.58 -12.03 -2.85
C PRO A 73 -19.40 -12.07 -3.82
N PHE A 74 -18.92 -10.89 -4.20
CA PHE A 74 -17.77 -10.65 -5.07
C PHE A 74 -16.79 -9.72 -4.39
N THR A 75 -15.50 -9.91 -4.62
CA THR A 75 -14.48 -8.93 -4.26
C THR A 75 -14.37 -7.89 -5.37
N ARG A 76 -14.27 -6.62 -5.00
CA ARG A 76 -13.97 -5.51 -5.90
C ARG A 76 -12.55 -5.03 -5.66
N THR A 77 -11.77 -4.94 -6.74
CA THR A 77 -10.47 -4.26 -6.74
C THR A 77 -10.45 -3.21 -7.84
N GLU A 78 -9.89 -2.06 -7.54
CA GLU A 78 -9.63 -0.99 -8.49
C GLU A 78 -8.12 -0.77 -8.65
N LEU A 79 -7.68 -0.63 -9.89
CA LEU A 79 -6.31 -0.23 -10.23
C LEU A 79 -6.35 1.12 -10.93
N PHE A 80 -5.45 2.01 -10.56
CA PHE A 80 -5.33 3.35 -11.14
C PHE A 80 -3.96 3.47 -11.79
N PHE A 81 -3.98 3.57 -13.11
CA PHE A 81 -2.80 3.64 -13.95
C PHE A 81 -2.56 5.10 -14.33
N GLY A 82 -1.45 5.65 -13.85
CA GLY A 82 -0.91 6.90 -14.38
C GLY A 82 -0.47 6.72 -15.82
N THR A 83 -0.63 7.76 -16.63
CA THR A 83 -0.32 7.70 -18.07
C THR A 83 0.89 8.57 -18.43
N THR A 84 1.36 9.43 -17.53
CA THR A 84 2.51 10.30 -17.80
C THR A 84 3.81 9.57 -17.49
N ARG A 85 4.69 9.44 -18.48
CA ARG A 85 6.02 8.83 -18.32
C ARG A 85 7.04 9.83 -17.78
N PRO A 86 8.20 9.38 -17.27
CA PRO A 86 9.27 10.28 -16.79
C PRO A 86 9.82 11.26 -17.84
N ASP A 87 9.62 10.99 -19.13
CA ASP A 87 10.02 11.85 -20.24
C ASP A 87 8.90 12.81 -20.71
N ASP A 88 7.84 12.96 -19.92
CA ASP A 88 6.61 13.73 -20.19
C ASP A 88 5.80 13.22 -21.40
N SER A 89 6.11 12.04 -21.96
CA SER A 89 5.25 11.39 -22.93
C SER A 89 4.06 10.69 -22.25
N THR A 90 2.94 10.57 -22.96
CA THR A 90 1.73 9.91 -22.44
C THR A 90 1.58 8.51 -23.01
N VAL A 91 1.12 7.54 -22.21
CA VAL A 91 0.67 6.24 -22.69
C VAL A 91 -0.50 6.46 -23.66
N THR A 92 -0.30 6.07 -24.92
CA THR A 92 -1.31 6.25 -25.96
C THR A 92 -2.45 5.25 -25.82
N ASP A 93 -3.62 5.57 -26.39
CA ASP A 93 -4.74 4.62 -26.47
C ASP A 93 -4.34 3.30 -27.11
N GLU A 94 -3.48 3.33 -28.13
CA GLU A 94 -3.03 2.14 -28.85
C GLU A 94 -2.14 1.25 -27.99
N GLU A 95 -1.21 1.85 -27.23
CA GLU A 95 -0.37 1.13 -26.27
C GLU A 95 -1.19 0.58 -25.11
N TRP A 96 -2.12 1.37 -24.57
CA TRP A 96 -3.01 0.91 -23.50
C TRP A 96 -3.86 -0.27 -23.96
N ASN A 97 -4.48 -0.19 -25.15
CA ASN A 97 -5.30 -1.27 -25.68
C ASN A 97 -4.47 -2.54 -25.91
N ALA A 98 -3.23 -2.41 -26.40
CA ALA A 98 -2.33 -3.56 -26.52
C ALA A 98 -2.03 -4.19 -25.15
N PHE A 99 -1.72 -3.37 -24.13
CA PHE A 99 -1.49 -3.86 -22.77
C PHE A 99 -2.75 -4.54 -22.18
N LEU A 100 -3.93 -3.96 -22.41
CA LEU A 100 -5.20 -4.53 -21.98
C LEU A 100 -5.45 -5.90 -22.60
N ASP A 101 -5.17 -6.06 -23.90
CA ASP A 101 -5.39 -7.30 -24.64
C ASP A 101 -4.35 -8.39 -24.30
N GLU A 102 -3.09 -8.00 -24.08
CA GLU A 102 -1.97 -8.93 -23.89
C GLU A 102 -1.77 -9.31 -22.41
N GLU A 103 -1.94 -8.36 -21.49
CA GLU A 103 -1.61 -8.58 -20.08
C GLU A 103 -2.87 -8.70 -19.19
N ILE A 104 -3.87 -7.85 -19.35
CA ILE A 104 -5.00 -7.83 -18.40
C ILE A 104 -6.07 -8.86 -18.77
N THR A 105 -6.58 -8.80 -20.00
CA THR A 105 -7.73 -9.61 -20.44
C THR A 105 -7.49 -11.12 -20.31
N PRO A 106 -6.30 -11.67 -20.62
CA PRO A 106 -6.05 -13.10 -20.43
C PRO A 106 -6.05 -13.54 -18.96
N ARG A 107 -5.74 -12.64 -18.02
CA ARG A 107 -5.76 -12.89 -16.57
C ARG A 107 -7.16 -12.76 -15.97
N PHE A 108 -7.99 -11.86 -16.52
CA PHE A 108 -9.38 -11.62 -16.10
C PHE A 108 -10.41 -11.82 -17.23
N PRO A 109 -10.50 -13.03 -17.84
CA PRO A 109 -11.36 -13.27 -19.00
C PRO A 109 -12.86 -13.26 -18.67
N ALA A 110 -13.22 -13.33 -17.39
CA ALA A 110 -14.60 -13.28 -16.94
C ALA A 110 -15.23 -11.89 -17.09
N GLY A 111 -14.41 -10.84 -17.13
CA GLY A 111 -14.85 -9.47 -17.33
C GLY A 111 -14.04 -8.47 -16.50
N LEU A 112 -14.05 -7.24 -16.99
CA LEU A 112 -13.41 -6.07 -16.39
C LEU A 112 -14.13 -4.82 -16.91
N THR A 113 -13.92 -3.67 -16.27
CA THR A 113 -14.38 -2.38 -16.78
C THR A 113 -13.22 -1.40 -16.75
N VAL A 114 -13.05 -0.64 -17.83
CA VAL A 114 -12.07 0.45 -17.91
C VAL A 114 -12.82 1.78 -17.93
N LEU A 115 -12.39 2.72 -17.09
CA LEU A 115 -12.85 4.09 -17.05
C LEU A 115 -11.66 5.03 -17.28
N MET A 116 -11.89 6.15 -17.96
CA MET A 116 -10.92 7.24 -18.05
C MET A 116 -11.26 8.30 -16.98
N GLY A 117 -10.24 8.90 -16.39
CA GLY A 117 -10.41 9.99 -15.43
C GLY A 117 -9.19 10.89 -15.37
N ASP A 118 -9.35 12.06 -14.77
CA ASP A 118 -8.26 12.99 -14.49
C ASP A 118 -7.84 12.83 -13.02
N GLY A 119 -6.59 12.44 -12.80
CA GLY A 119 -5.98 12.25 -11.49
C GLY A 119 -5.15 13.47 -11.06
N GLN A 120 -5.09 13.69 -9.75
CA GLN A 120 -4.12 14.62 -9.15
C GLN A 120 -3.50 13.96 -7.93
N PHE A 121 -2.17 13.89 -7.87
CA PHE A 121 -1.46 13.24 -6.77
C PHE A 121 -0.17 13.98 -6.42
N GLU A 122 0.27 13.81 -5.18
CA GLU A 122 1.57 14.30 -4.70
C GLU A 122 2.65 13.28 -5.07
N ASN A 123 3.63 13.70 -5.87
CA ASN A 123 4.76 12.85 -6.24
C ASN A 123 5.81 12.75 -5.11
N ALA A 124 6.88 11.99 -5.33
CA ALA A 124 7.96 11.84 -4.36
C ALA A 124 8.71 13.15 -4.00
N SER A 125 8.63 14.21 -4.83
CA SER A 125 9.20 15.53 -4.53
C SER A 125 8.26 16.46 -3.74
N GLY A 126 7.00 16.05 -3.51
CA GLY A 126 5.99 16.86 -2.83
C GLY A 126 5.23 17.83 -3.75
N GLU A 127 5.32 17.64 -5.07
CA GLU A 127 4.58 18.42 -6.06
C GLU A 127 3.28 17.72 -6.43
N ILE A 128 2.18 18.49 -6.54
CA ILE A 128 0.92 17.98 -7.10
C ILE A 128 1.06 17.94 -8.61
N ILE A 129 0.99 16.74 -9.17
CA ILE A 129 0.94 16.49 -10.61
C ILE A 129 -0.52 16.23 -10.98
N GLU A 130 -0.94 16.76 -12.12
CA GLU A 130 -2.20 16.45 -12.77
C GLU A 130 -1.91 15.56 -13.98
N GLU A 131 -2.54 14.40 -14.05
CA GLU A 131 -2.36 13.47 -15.16
C GLU A 131 -3.65 12.75 -15.54
N GLU A 132 -3.75 12.37 -16.81
CA GLU A 132 -4.77 11.42 -17.24
C GLU A 132 -4.51 10.07 -16.55
N SER A 133 -5.57 9.47 -16.04
CA SER A 133 -5.56 8.20 -15.34
C SER A 133 -6.53 7.21 -15.99
N ILE A 134 -6.11 5.96 -16.05
CA ILE A 134 -6.98 4.87 -16.46
C ILE A 134 -7.34 4.05 -15.23
N VAL A 135 -8.64 3.83 -15.00
CA VAL A 135 -9.15 3.07 -13.85
C VAL A 135 -9.68 1.74 -14.34
N LEU A 136 -9.07 0.65 -13.88
CA LEU A 136 -9.55 -0.71 -14.09
C LEU A 136 -10.35 -1.16 -12.87
N ILE A 137 -11.60 -1.57 -13.09
CA ILE A 137 -12.46 -2.16 -12.07
C ILE A 137 -12.58 -3.65 -12.34
N LEU A 138 -12.22 -4.44 -11.33
CA LEU A 138 -12.32 -5.90 -11.33
C LEU A 138 -13.35 -6.35 -10.31
N LEU A 139 -14.21 -7.27 -10.73
CA LEU A 139 -15.13 -8.00 -9.87
C LEU A 139 -14.87 -9.50 -10.05
N TYR A 140 -14.50 -10.18 -8.98
CA TYR A 140 -14.23 -11.63 -9.00
C TYR A 140 -14.83 -12.33 -7.78
N PRO A 141 -15.14 -13.64 -7.85
CA PRO A 141 -15.70 -14.37 -6.72
C PRO A 141 -14.81 -14.28 -5.48
N VAL A 142 -15.43 -14.20 -4.30
CA VAL A 142 -14.67 -14.13 -3.03
C VAL A 142 -13.68 -15.28 -2.85
N ASP A 143 -14.03 -16.48 -3.31
CA ASP A 143 -13.19 -17.67 -3.25
C ASP A 143 -11.91 -17.55 -4.09
N ASP A 144 -11.91 -16.69 -5.11
CA ASP A 144 -10.76 -16.45 -5.97
C ASP A 144 -9.84 -15.33 -5.45
N THR A 145 -10.14 -14.68 -4.32
CA THR A 145 -9.44 -13.47 -3.87
C THR A 145 -7.91 -13.62 -3.80
N GLY A 146 -7.41 -14.73 -3.26
CA GLY A 146 -5.97 -14.97 -3.20
C GLY A 146 -5.34 -15.05 -4.59
N LYS A 147 -5.92 -15.86 -5.48
CA LYS A 147 -5.45 -16.03 -6.86
C LYS A 147 -5.55 -14.73 -7.66
N SER A 148 -6.67 -14.02 -7.56
CA SER A 148 -6.86 -12.73 -8.22
C SER A 148 -5.85 -11.70 -7.73
N SER A 149 -5.54 -11.70 -6.44
CA SER A 149 -4.51 -10.81 -5.88
C SER A 149 -3.14 -11.05 -6.52
N ASP A 150 -2.72 -12.30 -6.69
CA ASP A 150 -1.44 -12.62 -7.34
C ASP A 150 -1.42 -12.13 -8.80
N LEU A 151 -2.50 -12.37 -9.55
CA LEU A 151 -2.64 -11.91 -10.94
C LEU A 151 -2.66 -10.38 -11.05
N ILE A 152 -3.23 -9.69 -10.07
CA ILE A 152 -3.24 -8.22 -10.01
C ILE A 152 -1.84 -7.69 -9.80
N GLU A 153 -1.03 -8.29 -8.92
CA GLU A 153 0.36 -7.86 -8.74
C GLU A 153 1.19 -8.09 -10.01
N GLU A 154 0.97 -9.20 -10.73
CA GLU A 154 1.60 -9.40 -12.04
C GLU A 154 1.26 -8.30 -13.05
N ILE A 155 0.01 -7.81 -13.07
CA ILE A 155 -0.41 -6.71 -13.94
C ILE A 155 0.29 -5.40 -13.54
N ARG A 156 0.38 -5.12 -12.24
CA ARG A 156 1.03 -3.91 -11.73
C ARG A 156 2.52 -3.90 -12.10
N ASP A 157 3.21 -5.00 -11.83
CA ASP A 157 4.63 -5.17 -12.19
C ASP A 157 4.86 -5.03 -13.70
N ALA A 158 3.98 -5.62 -14.52
CA ALA A 158 4.07 -5.54 -15.97
C ALA A 158 3.89 -4.10 -16.47
N TYR A 159 2.92 -3.35 -15.93
CA TYR A 159 2.67 -1.96 -16.31
C TYR A 159 3.83 -1.04 -15.89
N GLU A 160 4.29 -1.17 -14.64
CA GLU A 160 5.43 -0.41 -14.10
C GLU A 160 6.68 -0.62 -14.96
N THR A 161 6.92 -1.87 -15.39
CA THR A 161 8.06 -2.20 -16.26
C THR A 161 7.88 -1.67 -17.69
N ALA A 162 6.69 -1.83 -18.28
CA ALA A 162 6.46 -1.47 -19.69
C ALA A 162 6.43 0.04 -19.94
N PHE A 163 5.96 0.81 -18.96
CA PHE A 163 5.72 2.25 -19.10
C PHE A 163 6.57 3.11 -18.16
N GLU A 164 7.53 2.51 -17.45
CA GLU A 164 8.46 3.18 -16.52
C GLU A 164 7.75 3.99 -15.43
N GLN A 165 6.63 3.44 -14.94
CA GLN A 165 5.80 4.07 -13.90
C GLN A 165 6.37 3.80 -12.51
N GLU A 166 6.24 4.77 -11.61
CA GLU A 166 6.69 4.60 -10.22
C GLU A 166 5.82 3.61 -9.45
N SER A 167 4.52 3.60 -9.73
CA SER A 167 3.57 2.66 -9.15
C SER A 167 2.25 2.63 -9.90
N VAL A 168 1.50 1.53 -9.75
CA VAL A 168 0.06 1.49 -10.00
C VAL A 168 -0.68 1.45 -8.65
N LEU A 169 -1.56 2.42 -8.39
CA LEU A 169 -2.36 2.40 -7.15
C LEU A 169 -3.37 1.26 -7.21
N ARG A 170 -3.47 0.52 -6.09
CA ARG A 170 -4.46 -0.53 -5.88
C ARG A 170 -5.36 -0.18 -4.70
N ALA A 171 -6.66 -0.29 -4.89
CA ALA A 171 -7.66 -0.17 -3.85
C ALA A 171 -8.53 -1.43 -3.80
N ASP A 172 -8.54 -2.11 -2.66
CA ASP A 172 -9.37 -3.29 -2.42
C ASP A 172 -10.52 -2.94 -1.48
N ASP A 173 -11.74 -3.35 -1.83
CA ASP A 173 -12.86 -3.25 -0.90
C ASP A 173 -12.67 -4.24 0.26
N GLY A 174 -12.63 -3.72 1.49
CA GLY A 174 -12.42 -4.52 2.70
C GLY A 174 -13.60 -5.43 3.08
N VAL A 175 -14.73 -5.30 2.38
CA VAL A 175 -15.93 -6.13 2.53
C VAL A 175 -16.40 -6.50 1.12
N PRO A 176 -16.73 -7.76 0.83
CA PRO A 176 -17.27 -8.13 -0.48
C PRO A 176 -18.51 -7.31 -0.84
N VAL A 177 -18.70 -7.06 -2.14
CA VAL A 177 -19.90 -6.47 -2.70
C VAL A 177 -20.86 -7.57 -3.15
N CYS A 178 -22.17 -7.29 -3.18
CA CYS A 178 -23.15 -8.21 -3.74
C CYS A 178 -23.39 -7.89 -5.21
N ALA A 179 -23.04 -8.82 -6.10
CA ALA A 179 -23.16 -8.68 -7.55
C ALA A 179 -24.08 -9.76 -8.15
N SER A 180 -24.80 -9.40 -9.22
CA SER A 180 -25.68 -10.31 -9.99
C SER A 180 -25.42 -10.07 -11.48
N PHE A 181 -25.41 -11.16 -12.27
CA PHE A 181 -25.07 -11.19 -13.69
C PHE A 181 -26.13 -11.91 -14.50
#